data_AF-A0A7C3W6Y1-F1
#
_entry.id   AF-A0A7C3W6Y1-F1
#
_cell.length_a   1.000
_cell.length_b   1.000
_cell.length_c   1.000
_cell.angle_alpha   90.00
_cell.angle_beta   90.00
_cell.angle_gamma   90.00
#
_symmetry.space_group_name_H-M   'P 1'
#
loop_
_entity.id
_entity.type
_entity.pdbx_description
1 polymer ?
#
loop_
_entity_poly.entity_id
_entity_poly.type
_entity_poly.pdbx_seq_one_letter_code
_entity_poly.pdbx_strand_id
1 'polypeptide(L)'
;VPRGGEMGSNGLAMDSGGSLILCQHGDGRVARLERNGTYTTLAEHYLNRRFNSPNDLVFKSNGDLYFTDPPYGLEKGTNDPLKEIVFSGVYLLRRKGEVVLLTADLTFPNGIALSPDEKTLYVAVSDPQQPIIMAYGVQKDGTIDEGRIFFDAKPLQAGRPGLPDGLKVDNKGNLFATGPGGVLVISSEGKHLGTINTGELTANCGWGGNGSMLYITANKYLCRIQTLTKGKGF
;
A
#
# COMPACT_ATOMS: atom_id res chain seq x y z
N VAL A 1 2.88 24.45 13.49
CA VAL A 1 2.08 25.02 12.38
C VAL A 1 0.77 24.26 12.34
N PRO A 2 -0.40 24.93 12.39
CA PRO A 2 -1.68 24.25 12.16
C PRO A 2 -1.63 23.60 10.78
N ARG A 3 -1.88 22.29 10.69
CA ARG A 3 -1.85 21.60 9.41
C ARG A 3 -3.24 21.57 8.78
N GLY A 4 -3.35 21.98 7.52
CA GLY A 4 -4.55 21.92 6.69
C GLY A 4 -4.32 20.97 5.51
N GLY A 5 -4.56 19.67 5.72
CA GLY A 5 -4.31 18.62 4.72
C GLY A 5 -4.80 17.24 5.15
N GLU A 6 -4.29 16.17 4.52
CA GLU A 6 -4.56 14.77 4.91
C GLU A 6 -3.91 14.46 6.27
N MET A 7 -4.59 14.82 7.35
CA MET A 7 -4.07 14.74 8.72
C MET A 7 -4.36 13.42 9.42
N GLY A 8 -5.15 12.56 8.79
CA GLY A 8 -5.68 11.35 9.39
C GLY A 8 -4.82 10.10 9.20
N SER A 9 -5.43 8.97 9.54
CA SER A 9 -4.95 7.65 9.13
C SER A 9 -5.18 7.43 7.63
N ASN A 10 -4.30 6.67 7.00
CA ASN A 10 -4.47 6.20 5.62
C ASN A 10 -4.56 4.66 5.60
N GLY A 11 -3.53 3.95 5.14
CA GLY A 11 -3.50 2.49 5.10
C GLY A 11 -3.64 1.84 6.47
N LEU A 12 -4.35 0.71 6.50
CA LEU A 12 -4.74 -0.04 7.69
C LEU A 12 -4.43 -1.52 7.51
N ALA A 13 -3.91 -2.19 8.54
CA ALA A 13 -3.92 -3.65 8.62
C ALA A 13 -4.10 -4.14 10.05
N MET A 14 -4.51 -5.40 10.18
CA MET A 14 -4.54 -6.08 11.47
C MET A 14 -3.25 -6.87 11.65
N ASP A 15 -2.65 -6.78 12.83
CA ASP A 15 -1.58 -7.70 13.21
C ASP A 15 -2.13 -9.09 13.60
N SER A 16 -1.24 -10.07 13.79
CA SER A 16 -1.62 -11.43 14.21
C SER A 16 -2.28 -11.50 15.60
N GLY A 17 -2.15 -10.45 16.42
CA GLY A 17 -2.79 -10.32 17.72
C GLY A 17 -4.17 -9.66 17.67
N GLY A 18 -4.65 -9.26 16.49
CA GLY A 18 -5.92 -8.56 16.31
C GLY A 18 -5.87 -7.08 16.69
N SER A 19 -4.69 -6.47 16.70
CA SER A 19 -4.55 -5.01 16.87
C SER A 19 -4.58 -4.30 15.52
N LEU A 20 -5.20 -3.12 15.49
CA LEU A 20 -5.24 -2.28 14.30
C LEU A 20 -3.95 -1.46 14.18
N ILE A 21 -3.25 -1.62 13.08
CA ILE A 21 -2.06 -0.87 12.70
C ILE A 21 -2.44 0.07 11.57
N LEU A 22 -1.95 1.30 11.64
CA LEU A 22 -2.28 2.36 10.70
C LEU A 22 -1.07 3.21 10.33
N CYS A 23 -1.05 3.61 9.07
CA CYS A 23 -0.25 4.69 8.54
C CYS A 23 -0.89 6.03 8.93
N GLN A 24 -0.16 6.93 9.59
CA GLN A 24 -0.63 8.25 10.01
C GLN A 24 0.13 9.36 9.29
N HIS A 25 -0.55 10.06 8.37
CA HIS A 25 0.04 11.15 7.60
C HIS A 25 0.38 12.36 8.47
N GLY A 26 -0.57 12.80 9.31
CA GLY A 26 -0.39 13.96 10.19
C GLY A 26 0.78 13.81 11.15
N ASP A 27 0.98 12.61 11.66
CA ASP A 27 2.07 12.30 12.59
C ASP A 27 3.32 11.75 11.89
N GLY A 28 3.27 11.45 10.59
CA GLY A 28 4.42 10.93 9.83
C GLY A 28 4.96 9.63 10.43
N ARG A 29 4.06 8.71 10.79
CA ARG A 29 4.43 7.48 11.51
C ARG A 29 3.55 6.30 11.15
N VAL A 30 4.05 5.10 11.42
CA VAL A 30 3.25 3.89 11.57
C VAL A 30 2.92 3.72 13.05
N ALA A 31 1.66 3.49 13.38
CA ALA A 31 1.19 3.38 14.76
C ALA A 31 0.20 2.24 14.95
N ARG A 32 0.12 1.74 16.19
CA ARG A 32 -0.94 0.83 16.66
C ARG A 32 -1.99 1.62 17.41
N LEU A 33 -3.26 1.40 17.09
CA LEU A 33 -4.38 1.90 17.88
C LEU A 33 -4.58 0.97 19.10
N GLU A 34 -4.49 1.56 20.29
CA GLU A 34 -4.74 0.87 21.55
C GLU A 34 -6.23 0.89 21.90
N ARG A 35 -6.68 -0.07 22.72
CA ARG A 35 -8.10 -0.21 23.11
C ARG A 35 -8.69 1.01 23.82
N ASN A 36 -7.83 1.79 24.48
CA ASN A 36 -8.22 3.03 25.16
C ASN A 36 -8.30 4.25 24.21
N GLY A 37 -8.13 4.05 22.89
CA GLY A 37 -8.15 5.11 21.89
C GLY A 37 -6.84 5.86 21.73
N THR A 38 -5.78 5.49 22.46
CA THR A 38 -4.43 6.07 22.30
C THR A 38 -3.64 5.37 21.20
N TYR A 39 -2.50 5.95 20.80
CA TYR A 39 -1.64 5.39 19.76
C TYR A 39 -0.25 5.07 20.31
N THR A 40 0.23 3.87 20.01
CA THR A 40 1.63 3.49 20.22
C THR A 40 2.39 3.64 18.90
N THR A 41 3.42 4.49 18.87
CA THR A 41 4.30 4.58 17.69
C THR A 41 5.06 3.29 17.48
N LEU A 42 5.04 2.76 16.26
CA LEU A 42 5.84 1.61 15.85
C LEU A 42 7.07 2.02 15.04
N ALA A 43 6.93 3.03 14.18
CA ALA A 43 8.04 3.62 13.43
C ALA A 43 7.71 5.08 13.06
N GLU A 44 8.63 6.00 13.31
CA GLU A 44 8.48 7.44 12.97
C GLU A 44 9.72 8.07 12.33
N HIS A 45 10.86 7.37 12.35
CA HIS A 45 12.12 7.85 11.77
C HIS A 45 12.84 6.75 10.98
N TYR A 46 13.61 7.16 9.97
CA TYR A 46 14.68 6.39 9.34
C TYR A 46 15.97 7.19 9.42
N LEU A 47 17.03 6.60 10.00
CA LEU A 47 18.32 7.28 10.23
C LEU A 47 18.17 8.68 10.87
N ASN A 48 17.34 8.79 11.91
CA ASN A 48 17.00 10.02 12.64
C ASN A 48 16.27 11.09 11.81
N ARG A 49 15.78 10.77 10.61
CA ARG A 49 14.95 11.66 9.80
C ARG A 49 13.51 11.18 9.85
N ARG A 50 12.58 12.11 10.02
CA ARG A 50 11.17 11.79 10.06
C ARG A 50 10.71 11.24 8.70
N PHE A 51 9.84 10.24 8.72
CA PHE A 51 9.16 9.78 7.50
C PHE A 51 8.36 10.91 6.85
N ASN A 52 8.15 10.80 5.53
CA ASN A 52 7.36 11.77 4.80
C ASN A 52 5.90 11.74 5.27
N SER A 53 5.24 10.61 5.00
CA SER A 53 3.87 10.30 5.35
C SER A 53 3.60 8.84 4.97
N PRO A 54 3.86 7.87 5.86
CA PRO A 54 3.60 6.46 5.60
C PRO A 54 2.19 6.27 5.03
N ASN A 55 2.02 5.48 3.97
CA ASN A 55 0.79 5.48 3.18
C ASN A 55 0.02 4.16 3.25
N ASP A 56 0.61 3.04 2.84
CA ASP A 56 0.01 1.70 2.97
C ASP A 56 1.00 0.72 3.60
N LEU A 57 0.49 -0.40 4.13
CA LEU A 57 1.29 -1.36 4.87
C LEU A 57 0.78 -2.81 4.72
N VAL A 58 1.69 -3.78 4.84
CA VAL A 58 1.35 -5.21 4.82
C VAL A 58 2.24 -5.99 5.77
N PHE A 59 1.62 -6.91 6.53
CA PHE A 59 2.34 -7.86 7.36
C PHE A 59 2.81 -9.07 6.55
N LYS A 60 4.02 -9.50 6.86
CA LYS A 60 4.51 -10.85 6.57
C LYS A 60 4.12 -11.78 7.72
N SER A 61 3.96 -13.07 7.42
CA SER A 61 3.61 -14.11 8.39
C SER A 61 4.54 -14.21 9.61
N ASN A 62 5.81 -13.79 9.50
CA ASN A 62 6.76 -13.76 10.62
C ASN A 62 6.57 -12.56 11.56
N GLY A 63 5.63 -11.65 11.25
CA GLY A 63 5.34 -10.44 12.01
C GLY A 63 6.17 -9.21 11.60
N ASP A 64 7.03 -9.33 10.59
CA ASP A 64 7.65 -8.14 9.98
C ASP A 64 6.60 -7.37 9.16
N LEU A 65 6.76 -6.05 9.11
CA LEU A 65 5.85 -5.14 8.45
C LEU A 65 6.55 -4.41 7.30
N TYR A 66 5.95 -4.42 6.12
CA TYR A 66 6.40 -3.64 4.97
C TYR A 66 5.48 -2.44 4.81
N PHE A 67 6.03 -1.27 4.49
CA PHE A 67 5.24 -0.05 4.28
C PHE A 67 5.86 0.89 3.26
N THR A 68 5.03 1.77 2.69
CA THR A 68 5.42 2.81 1.74
C THR A 68 5.40 4.19 2.39
N ASP A 69 6.28 5.08 1.97
CA ASP A 69 6.43 6.44 2.51
C ASP A 69 6.51 7.52 1.41
N PRO A 70 5.45 7.68 0.59
CA PRO A 70 5.33 8.80 -0.33
C PRO A 70 5.06 10.11 0.44
N PRO A 71 5.19 11.29 -0.20
CA PRO A 71 5.00 12.57 0.47
C PRO A 71 3.55 13.10 0.42
N TYR A 72 2.54 12.25 0.24
CA TYR A 72 1.14 12.68 0.08
C TYR A 72 0.55 13.44 1.28
N GLY A 73 0.96 13.07 2.50
CA GLY A 73 0.52 13.70 3.74
C GLY A 73 1.23 15.02 4.07
N LEU A 74 2.17 15.46 3.22
CA LEU A 74 2.80 16.77 3.31
C LEU A 74 2.02 17.79 2.47
N GLU A 75 1.76 18.97 3.01
CA GLU A 75 0.88 19.97 2.38
C GLU A 75 1.35 20.40 0.99
N LYS A 76 2.67 20.44 0.77
CA LYS A 76 3.29 20.78 -0.51
C LYS A 76 3.90 19.57 -1.21
N GLY A 77 3.55 18.36 -0.78
CA GLY A 77 4.01 17.10 -1.36
C GLY A 77 5.53 17.00 -1.41
N THR A 78 6.07 16.62 -2.58
CA THR A 78 7.51 16.47 -2.82
C THR A 78 8.32 17.74 -2.52
N ASN A 79 7.74 18.92 -2.67
CA ASN A 79 8.40 20.21 -2.48
C ASN A 79 8.19 20.80 -1.08
N ASP A 80 7.68 20.01 -0.14
CA ASP A 80 7.41 20.49 1.20
C ASP A 80 8.70 20.74 1.99
N PRO A 81 8.90 21.93 2.58
CA PRO A 81 10.10 22.24 3.35
C PRO A 81 10.22 21.43 4.65
N LEU A 82 9.14 20.78 5.11
CA LEU A 82 9.16 19.86 6.26
C LEU A 82 9.67 18.46 5.90
N LYS A 83 9.89 18.18 4.61
CA LYS A 83 10.37 16.88 4.14
C LYS A 83 11.83 16.67 4.55
N GLU A 84 12.08 15.74 5.47
CA GLU A 84 13.44 15.44 5.95
C GLU A 84 14.15 14.35 5.15
N ILE A 85 13.38 13.39 4.60
CA ILE A 85 13.87 12.33 3.71
C ILE A 85 13.65 12.78 2.27
N VAL A 86 14.72 12.91 1.49
CA VAL A 86 14.65 13.53 0.15
C VAL A 86 14.04 12.64 -0.94
N PHE A 87 13.82 11.36 -0.67
CA PHE A 87 13.19 10.38 -1.56
C PHE A 87 11.85 9.87 -1.01
N SER A 88 11.15 9.03 -1.77
CA SER A 88 10.00 8.24 -1.30
C SER A 88 10.45 6.80 -1.12
N GLY A 89 10.27 6.24 0.08
CA GLY A 89 10.85 4.93 0.41
C GLY A 89 9.83 3.80 0.47
N VAL A 90 10.31 2.58 0.27
CA VAL A 90 9.66 1.36 0.73
C VAL A 90 10.53 0.79 1.85
N TYR A 91 9.91 0.42 2.96
CA TYR A 91 10.62 0.06 4.18
C TYR A 91 10.13 -1.27 4.73
N LEU A 92 11.01 -1.92 5.48
CA LEU A 92 10.76 -3.09 6.31
C LEU A 92 10.95 -2.68 7.78
N LEU A 93 9.87 -2.72 8.55
CA LEU A 93 9.90 -2.67 10.00
C LEU A 93 9.95 -4.09 10.57
N ARG A 94 11.08 -4.42 11.20
CA ARG A 94 11.25 -5.67 11.92
C ARG A 94 10.34 -5.70 13.14
N ARG A 95 9.92 -6.89 13.55
CA ARG A 95 9.19 -7.09 14.81
C ARG A 95 9.89 -6.48 16.05
N LYS A 96 11.23 -6.38 16.03
CA LYS A 96 12.03 -5.79 17.10
C LYS A 96 12.16 -4.26 17.03
N GLY A 97 11.56 -3.60 16.05
CA GLY A 97 11.56 -2.15 15.91
C GLY A 97 12.64 -1.58 14.97
N GLU A 98 13.51 -2.41 14.39
CA GLU A 98 14.49 -1.96 13.39
C GLU A 98 13.79 -1.63 12.07
N VAL A 99 14.10 -0.47 11.51
CA VAL A 99 13.64 -0.04 10.17
C VAL A 99 14.77 -0.22 9.16
N VAL A 100 14.49 -0.97 8.09
CA VAL A 100 15.40 -1.19 6.96
C VAL A 100 14.79 -0.54 5.71
N LEU A 101 15.56 0.30 5.02
CA LEU A 101 15.18 0.82 3.70
C LEU A 101 15.34 -0.30 2.67
N LEU A 102 14.29 -0.57 1.90
CA LEU A 102 14.28 -1.60 0.86
C LEU A 102 14.56 -1.03 -0.53
N THR A 103 13.97 0.11 -0.87
CA THR A 103 14.25 0.87 -2.10
C THR A 103 13.86 2.33 -1.92
N ALA A 104 14.56 3.21 -2.64
CA ALA A 104 14.30 4.65 -2.73
C ALA A 104 14.08 5.12 -4.17
N ASP A 105 13.94 4.20 -5.12
CA ASP A 105 13.96 4.49 -6.56
C ASP A 105 12.56 4.78 -7.14
N LEU A 106 11.53 4.74 -6.30
CA LEU A 106 10.14 4.96 -6.69
C LEU A 106 9.73 6.40 -6.39
N THR A 107 9.07 7.06 -7.34
CA THR A 107 8.58 8.44 -7.18
C THR A 107 7.42 8.51 -6.17
N PHE A 108 6.43 7.65 -6.36
CA PHE A 108 5.16 7.65 -5.63
C PHE A 108 4.74 6.22 -5.23
N PRO A 109 5.52 5.53 -4.38
CA PRO A 109 5.13 4.22 -3.86
C PRO A 109 3.86 4.35 -3.03
N ASN A 110 2.86 3.53 -3.31
CA ASN A 110 1.52 3.66 -2.73
C ASN A 110 1.08 2.34 -2.09
N GLY A 111 0.12 1.61 -2.67
CA GLY A 111 -0.31 0.32 -2.15
C GLY A 111 0.80 -0.73 -2.14
N ILE A 112 0.72 -1.64 -1.17
CA ILE A 112 1.72 -2.69 -0.97
C ILE A 112 1.05 -4.01 -0.59
N ALA A 113 1.53 -5.12 -1.16
CA ALA A 113 1.01 -6.44 -0.83
C ALA A 113 2.07 -7.54 -1.00
N LEU A 114 1.92 -8.62 -0.26
CA LEU A 114 2.71 -9.84 -0.45
C LEU A 114 1.90 -10.89 -1.21
N SER A 115 2.57 -11.59 -2.12
CA SER A 115 2.11 -12.87 -2.69
C SER A 115 1.69 -13.88 -1.61
N PRO A 116 0.89 -14.92 -1.95
CA PRO A 116 0.42 -15.91 -0.98
C PRO A 116 1.56 -16.67 -0.29
N ASP A 117 2.62 -16.99 -1.03
CA ASP A 117 3.83 -17.65 -0.50
C ASP A 117 4.85 -16.66 0.09
N GLU A 118 4.54 -15.36 0.04
CA GLU A 118 5.33 -14.26 0.55
C GLU A 118 6.76 -14.15 -0.01
N LYS A 119 6.99 -14.71 -1.20
CA LYS A 119 8.27 -14.61 -1.91
C LYS A 119 8.34 -13.43 -2.87
N THR A 120 7.20 -12.80 -3.13
CA THR A 120 7.09 -11.58 -3.94
C THR A 120 6.40 -10.48 -3.15
N LEU A 121 7.02 -9.30 -3.10
CA LEU A 121 6.45 -8.04 -2.63
C LEU A 121 6.02 -7.20 -3.84
N TYR A 122 4.77 -6.79 -3.87
CA TYR A 122 4.21 -5.91 -4.89
C TYR A 122 4.06 -4.50 -4.33
N VAL A 123 4.45 -3.49 -5.10
CA VAL A 123 4.32 -2.08 -4.75
C VAL A 123 3.70 -1.34 -5.92
N ALA A 124 2.54 -0.72 -5.71
CA ALA A 124 1.95 0.18 -6.70
C ALA A 124 2.69 1.51 -6.74
N VAL A 125 2.79 2.10 -7.93
CA VAL A 125 3.39 3.40 -8.16
C VAL A 125 2.34 4.31 -8.79
N SER A 126 1.86 5.29 -8.02
CA SER A 126 0.83 6.24 -8.47
C SER A 126 1.43 7.44 -9.21
N ASP A 127 2.44 7.19 -10.07
CA ASP A 127 3.03 8.21 -10.90
C ASP A 127 2.23 8.36 -12.20
N PRO A 128 1.66 9.53 -12.51
CA PRO A 128 0.96 9.74 -13.78
C PRO A 128 1.82 9.49 -15.02
N GLN A 129 3.15 9.67 -14.93
CA GLN A 129 4.08 9.45 -16.03
C GLN A 129 4.40 7.96 -16.23
N GLN A 130 4.43 7.21 -15.14
CA GLN A 130 4.77 5.78 -15.09
C GLN A 130 3.86 5.02 -14.10
N PRO A 131 2.56 4.83 -14.43
CA PRO A 131 1.60 4.17 -13.56
C PRO A 131 1.78 2.65 -13.61
N ILE A 132 2.65 2.12 -12.73
CA ILE A 132 3.07 0.73 -12.75
C ILE A 132 2.82 0.03 -11.41
N ILE A 133 2.88 -1.29 -11.44
CA ILE A 133 3.06 -2.12 -10.24
C ILE A 133 4.43 -2.77 -10.37
N MET A 134 5.28 -2.55 -9.37
CA MET A 134 6.56 -3.23 -9.23
C MET A 134 6.38 -4.54 -8.48
N ALA A 135 7.19 -5.53 -8.81
CA ALA A 135 7.31 -6.76 -8.04
C ALA A 135 8.77 -7.07 -7.73
N TYR A 136 9.03 -7.39 -6.47
CA TYR A 136 10.35 -7.66 -5.93
C TYR A 136 10.40 -9.06 -5.31
N GLY A 137 11.47 -9.79 -5.56
CA GLY A 137 11.75 -11.05 -4.87
C GLY A 137 12.15 -10.78 -3.42
N VAL A 138 11.42 -11.38 -2.48
CA VAL A 138 11.69 -11.27 -1.04
C VAL A 138 12.75 -12.30 -0.64
N GLN A 139 13.86 -11.81 -0.12
CA GLN A 139 14.99 -12.61 0.31
C GLN A 139 14.73 -13.29 1.66
N LYS A 140 15.61 -14.23 2.04
CA LYS A 140 15.49 -14.97 3.31
C LYS A 140 15.50 -14.07 4.53
N ASP A 141 16.27 -12.99 4.47
CA ASP A 141 16.31 -11.99 5.52
C ASP A 141 15.17 -10.97 5.41
N GLY A 142 14.25 -11.06 4.45
CA GLY A 142 13.16 -10.10 4.26
C GLY A 142 13.53 -8.85 3.46
N THR A 143 14.79 -8.68 3.07
CA THR A 143 15.16 -7.65 2.07
C THR A 143 14.60 -8.04 0.69
N ILE A 144 14.80 -7.17 -0.30
CA ILE A 144 14.28 -7.37 -1.65
C ILE A 144 15.40 -7.36 -2.69
N ASP A 145 15.16 -7.98 -3.85
CA ASP A 145 16.01 -7.83 -5.04
C ASP A 145 15.79 -6.49 -5.77
N GLU A 146 16.41 -6.30 -6.94
CA GLU A 146 16.27 -5.09 -7.76
C GLU A 146 14.84 -4.87 -8.31
N GLY A 147 14.01 -5.91 -8.28
CA GLY A 147 12.64 -5.87 -8.78
C GLY A 147 12.52 -5.78 -10.29
N ARG A 148 11.25 -5.69 -10.72
CA ARG A 148 10.85 -5.54 -12.12
C ARG A 148 9.48 -4.90 -12.19
N ILE A 149 9.18 -4.28 -13.33
CA ILE A 149 7.81 -3.90 -13.67
C ILE A 149 7.00 -5.20 -13.82
N PHE A 150 6.01 -5.38 -12.95
CA PHE A 150 5.07 -6.49 -13.00
C PHE A 150 3.90 -6.19 -13.92
N PHE A 151 3.41 -4.95 -13.85
CA PHE A 151 2.26 -4.51 -14.62
C PHE A 151 2.39 -3.04 -15.00
N ASP A 152 2.13 -2.73 -16.27
CA ASP A 152 2.03 -1.35 -16.77
C ASP A 152 0.55 -1.01 -16.99
N ALA A 153 0.02 -0.07 -16.19
CA ALA A 153 -1.36 0.37 -16.27
C ALA A 153 -1.56 1.51 -17.28
N LYS A 154 -0.49 2.06 -17.87
CA LYS A 154 -0.56 3.18 -18.82
C LYS A 154 -1.45 2.88 -20.04
N PRO A 155 -1.40 1.70 -20.67
CA PRO A 155 -2.30 1.36 -21.78
C PRO A 155 -3.79 1.38 -21.39
N LEU A 156 -4.09 1.25 -20.09
CA LEU A 156 -5.45 1.23 -19.58
C LEU A 156 -6.00 2.63 -19.26
N GLN A 157 -5.17 3.68 -19.23
CA GLN A 157 -5.60 5.02 -18.81
C GLN A 157 -6.67 5.63 -19.70
N ALA A 158 -6.69 5.40 -21.03
CA ALA A 158 -7.71 5.77 -22.04
C ALA A 158 -8.94 6.62 -21.58
N GLY A 159 -8.73 7.79 -20.97
CA GLY A 159 -9.79 8.64 -20.38
C GLY A 159 -10.45 8.11 -19.10
N ARG A 160 -10.06 6.94 -18.58
CA ARG A 160 -10.53 6.37 -17.32
C ARG A 160 -9.80 6.99 -16.12
N PRO A 161 -10.53 7.33 -15.03
CA PRO A 161 -9.92 7.92 -13.85
C PRO A 161 -9.12 6.89 -13.04
N GLY A 162 -8.10 7.35 -12.34
CA GLY A 162 -7.36 6.55 -11.35
C GLY A 162 -5.98 6.10 -11.80
N LEU A 163 -5.14 5.81 -10.81
CA LEU A 163 -3.78 5.28 -10.95
C LEU A 163 -3.65 4.04 -10.06
N PRO A 164 -2.61 3.20 -10.24
CA PRO A 164 -2.28 2.18 -9.25
C PRO A 164 -2.11 2.79 -7.87
N ASP A 165 -3.00 2.46 -6.95
CA ASP A 165 -3.02 2.96 -5.56
C ASP A 165 -3.03 1.72 -4.65
N GLY A 166 -4.07 1.45 -3.88
CA GLY A 166 -4.19 0.27 -3.04
C GLY A 166 -4.33 -1.06 -3.81
N LEU A 167 -3.68 -2.11 -3.31
CA LEU A 167 -3.82 -3.47 -3.86
C LEU A 167 -3.91 -4.55 -2.79
N LYS A 168 -4.51 -5.68 -3.16
CA LYS A 168 -4.56 -6.93 -2.38
C LYS A 168 -4.37 -8.13 -3.31
N VAL A 169 -4.10 -9.29 -2.71
CA VAL A 169 -3.83 -10.54 -3.45
C VAL A 169 -4.84 -11.60 -3.03
N ASP A 170 -5.28 -12.43 -3.96
CA ASP A 170 -6.12 -13.60 -3.68
C ASP A 170 -5.30 -14.87 -3.41
N ASN A 171 -5.95 -15.95 -2.96
CA ASN A 171 -5.29 -17.22 -2.66
C ASN A 171 -4.66 -17.91 -3.89
N LYS A 172 -4.97 -17.46 -5.11
CA LYS A 172 -4.40 -17.96 -6.35
C LYS A 172 -3.22 -17.11 -6.86
N GLY A 173 -2.89 -16.02 -6.16
CA GLY A 173 -1.82 -15.11 -6.55
C GLY A 173 -2.25 -14.01 -7.53
N ASN A 174 -3.54 -13.88 -7.83
CA ASN A 174 -4.04 -12.77 -8.62
C ASN A 174 -4.03 -11.49 -7.79
N LEU A 175 -3.60 -10.39 -8.41
CA LEU A 175 -3.67 -9.06 -7.84
C LEU A 175 -5.04 -8.44 -8.12
N PHE A 176 -5.60 -7.86 -7.08
CA PHE A 176 -6.73 -6.93 -7.12
C PHE A 176 -6.15 -5.57 -6.77
N ALA A 177 -5.78 -4.81 -7.79
CA ALA A 177 -5.13 -3.51 -7.65
C ALA A 177 -6.06 -2.43 -8.17
N THR A 178 -6.22 -1.33 -7.43
CA THR A 178 -6.90 -0.17 -7.98
C THR A 178 -6.10 0.39 -9.15
N GLY A 179 -6.76 1.10 -10.07
CA GLY A 179 -6.15 1.59 -11.28
C GLY A 179 -7.19 2.27 -12.19
N PRO A 180 -6.83 2.55 -13.46
CA PRO A 180 -7.74 3.19 -14.40
C PRO A 180 -9.10 2.49 -14.50
N GLY A 181 -10.14 3.17 -14.02
CA GLY A 181 -11.54 2.75 -14.08
C GLY A 181 -12.04 1.88 -12.91
N GLY A 182 -11.24 1.61 -11.88
CA GLY A 182 -11.69 0.83 -10.72
C GLY A 182 -10.64 -0.15 -10.22
N VAL A 183 -11.04 -1.41 -9.97
CA VAL A 183 -10.12 -2.47 -9.55
C VAL A 183 -9.74 -3.34 -10.74
N LEU A 184 -8.47 -3.33 -11.09
CA LEU A 184 -7.85 -4.21 -12.07
C LEU A 184 -7.61 -5.59 -11.43
N VAL A 185 -8.10 -6.63 -12.11
CA VAL A 185 -7.78 -8.02 -11.77
C VAL A 185 -6.65 -8.46 -12.68
N ILE A 186 -5.49 -8.75 -12.09
CA ILE A 186 -4.25 -9.08 -12.80
C ILE A 186 -3.81 -10.48 -12.35
N SER A 187 -3.48 -11.37 -13.28
CA SER A 187 -3.04 -12.73 -12.94
C SER A 187 -1.67 -12.73 -12.26
N SER A 188 -1.29 -13.85 -11.64
CA SER A 188 0.05 -14.07 -11.06
C SER A 188 1.19 -13.87 -12.06
N GLU A 189 0.90 -13.98 -13.36
CA GLU A 189 1.84 -13.77 -14.46
C GLU A 189 1.84 -12.33 -15.01
N GLY A 190 1.06 -11.41 -14.42
CA GLY A 190 0.98 -10.01 -14.84
C GLY A 190 -0.01 -9.75 -15.98
N LYS A 191 -0.91 -10.69 -16.29
CA LYS A 191 -1.93 -10.49 -17.34
C LYS A 191 -3.17 -9.80 -16.79
N HIS A 192 -3.61 -8.73 -17.44
CA HIS A 192 -4.92 -8.13 -17.14
C HIS A 192 -6.05 -9.11 -17.50
N LEU A 193 -6.80 -9.57 -16.50
CA LEU A 193 -7.94 -10.49 -16.66
C LEU A 193 -9.26 -9.75 -16.83
N GLY A 194 -9.37 -8.55 -16.26
CA GLY A 194 -10.57 -7.72 -16.33
C GLY A 194 -10.53 -6.57 -15.34
N THR A 195 -11.56 -5.73 -15.38
CA THR A 195 -11.70 -4.58 -14.47
C THR A 195 -13.07 -4.61 -13.82
N ILE A 196 -13.10 -4.57 -12.48
CA ILE A 196 -14.31 -4.26 -11.72
C ILE A 196 -14.49 -2.75 -11.77
N ASN A 197 -15.35 -2.30 -12.68
CA ASN A 197 -15.55 -0.89 -12.95
C ASN A 197 -16.42 -0.24 -11.87
N THR A 198 -15.89 0.75 -11.19
CA THR A 198 -16.60 1.53 -10.16
C THR A 198 -17.19 2.83 -10.71
N GLY A 199 -16.74 3.29 -11.88
CA GLY A 199 -17.08 4.58 -12.46
C GLY A 199 -16.43 5.78 -11.77
N GLU A 200 -15.62 5.56 -10.74
CA GLU A 200 -15.09 6.59 -9.83
C GLU A 200 -13.58 6.39 -9.59
N LEU A 201 -12.91 7.44 -9.12
CA LEU A 201 -11.56 7.32 -8.56
C LEU A 201 -11.60 6.30 -7.41
N THR A 202 -10.80 5.26 -7.50
CA THR A 202 -10.81 4.14 -6.54
C THR A 202 -9.48 4.08 -5.83
N ALA A 203 -9.49 4.28 -4.51
CA ALA A 203 -8.29 4.41 -3.72
C ALA A 203 -7.76 3.03 -3.30
N ASN A 204 -8.56 2.21 -2.64
CA ASN A 204 -8.09 0.93 -2.11
C ASN A 204 -9.17 -0.17 -2.20
N CYS A 205 -8.76 -1.41 -1.92
CA CYS A 205 -9.65 -2.54 -1.74
C CYS A 205 -9.20 -3.45 -0.59
N GLY A 206 -10.13 -4.25 -0.06
CA GLY A 206 -9.88 -5.12 1.08
C GLY A 206 -10.78 -6.35 1.07
N TRP A 207 -10.26 -7.49 1.48
CA TRP A 207 -11.04 -8.72 1.62
C TRP A 207 -11.85 -8.73 2.91
N GLY A 208 -13.07 -9.26 2.86
CA GLY A 208 -13.93 -9.38 4.03
C GLY A 208 -14.99 -10.48 3.90
N GLY A 209 -15.93 -10.52 4.85
CA GLY A 209 -16.84 -11.64 5.02
C GLY A 209 -16.06 -12.91 5.41
N ASN A 210 -16.22 -13.99 4.66
CA ASN A 210 -15.41 -15.20 4.79
C ASN A 210 -14.24 -15.24 3.77
N GLY A 211 -13.76 -14.07 3.36
CA GLY A 211 -12.73 -13.87 2.34
C GLY A 211 -13.26 -13.71 0.91
N SER A 212 -14.55 -13.91 0.69
CA SER A 212 -15.16 -13.91 -0.64
C SER A 212 -15.84 -12.59 -1.03
N MET A 213 -15.83 -11.58 -0.14
CA MET A 213 -16.26 -10.22 -0.46
C MET A 213 -15.05 -9.33 -0.65
N LEU A 214 -15.02 -8.58 -1.74
CA LEU A 214 -14.08 -7.48 -1.95
C LEU A 214 -14.78 -6.17 -1.62
N TYR A 215 -14.30 -5.49 -0.58
CA TYR A 215 -14.67 -4.11 -0.23
C TYR A 215 -13.78 -3.14 -1.00
N ILE A 216 -14.35 -2.02 -1.43
CA ILE A 216 -13.69 -1.07 -2.33
C ILE A 216 -13.99 0.36 -1.86
N THR A 217 -12.95 1.18 -1.66
CA THR A 217 -13.10 2.61 -1.40
C THR A 217 -13.04 3.37 -2.72
N ALA A 218 -14.20 3.84 -3.19
CA ALA A 218 -14.36 4.52 -4.46
C ALA A 218 -14.82 5.96 -4.21
N ASN A 219 -13.87 6.89 -4.16
CA ASN A 219 -14.10 8.31 -3.88
C ASN A 219 -14.89 8.46 -2.57
N LYS A 220 -16.11 9.01 -2.62
CA LYS A 220 -17.01 9.16 -1.46
C LYS A 220 -17.81 7.90 -1.07
N TYR A 221 -17.57 6.77 -1.73
CA TYR A 221 -18.32 5.54 -1.57
C TYR A 221 -17.49 4.41 -0.94
N LEU A 222 -18.14 3.60 -0.11
CA LEU A 222 -17.67 2.27 0.27
C LEU A 222 -18.55 1.23 -0.43
N CYS A 223 -17.98 0.53 -1.39
CA CYS A 223 -18.65 -0.49 -2.20
C CYS A 223 -18.23 -1.88 -1.75
N ARG A 224 -19.00 -2.91 -2.15
CA ARG A 224 -18.56 -4.30 -2.05
C ARG A 224 -19.10 -5.16 -3.18
N ILE A 225 -18.37 -6.20 -3.54
CA ILE A 225 -18.78 -7.20 -4.52
C ILE A 225 -18.40 -8.60 -4.07
N GLN A 226 -19.28 -9.58 -4.31
CA GLN A 226 -19.00 -11.00 -4.12
C GLN A 226 -18.04 -11.47 -5.23
N THR A 227 -16.93 -12.08 -4.86
CA THR A 227 -15.95 -12.61 -5.81
C THR A 227 -16.06 -14.13 -5.96
N LEU A 228 -15.47 -14.64 -7.04
CA LEU A 228 -15.34 -16.07 -7.34
C LEU A 228 -14.05 -16.68 -6.75
N THR A 229 -13.35 -15.91 -5.92
CA THR A 229 -12.08 -16.29 -5.30
C THR A 229 -12.13 -15.95 -3.81
N LYS A 230 -11.04 -16.21 -3.10
CA LYS A 230 -10.88 -15.76 -1.71
C LYS A 230 -9.59 -14.98 -1.56
N GLY A 231 -9.63 -13.96 -0.72
CA GLY A 231 -8.46 -13.19 -0.36
C GLY A 231 -7.38 -13.99 0.35
N LYS A 232 -6.12 -13.58 0.15
CA LYS A 232 -5.00 -14.07 0.96
C LYS A 232 -5.33 -13.90 2.45
N GLY A 233 -5.22 -14.98 3.22
CA GLY A 233 -5.43 -14.98 4.67
C GLY A 233 -6.86 -15.31 5.12
N PHE A 234 -7.72 -15.76 4.20
CA PHE A 234 -9.10 -16.22 4.46
C PHE A 234 -9.40 -17.60 3.87
#